data_AF-Q7NI82-F1
#
_entry.id   AF-Q7NI82-F1
#
_cell.length_a   1.000
_cell.length_b   1.000
_cell.length_c   1.000
_cell.angle_alpha   90.00
_cell.angle_beta   90.00
_cell.angle_gamma   90.00
#
_symmetry.space_group_name_H-M   'P 1'
#
loop_
_entity.id
_entity.type
_entity.pdbx_description
1 polymer ?
#
loop_
_entity_poly.entity_id
_entity_poly.type
_entity_poly.pdbx_seq_one_letter_code
_entity_poly.pdbx_strand_id
1 'polypeptide(L)'
;MERKLTVRVDEKLIQQAKAWASKENVSLSQAISQFFAAVTARDKLTMGLSPWMETFQQMVKPPLGKDVVSWTDAEVEENYRTYLEEKYR
;
A
#
# COMPACT_ATOMS: atom_id res chain seq x y z
N MET A 1 -16.22 -5.22 11.51
CA MET A 1 -17.53 -4.70 11.04
C MET A 1 -17.40 -4.36 9.58
N GLU A 2 -18.27 -4.89 8.72
CA GLU A 2 -18.27 -4.55 7.29
C GLU A 2 -19.08 -3.27 7.04
N ARG A 3 -18.56 -2.37 6.20
CA ARG A 3 -19.23 -1.13 5.80
C ARG A 3 -19.19 -0.98 4.28
N LYS A 4 -20.26 -0.42 3.71
CA LYS A 4 -20.34 -0.16 2.27
C LYS A 4 -19.65 1.17 1.94
N LEU A 5 -18.61 1.12 1.11
CA LEU A 5 -18.03 2.29 0.45
C LEU A 5 -18.69 2.47 -0.92
N THR A 6 -19.20 3.68 -1.20
CA THR A 6 -19.75 4.02 -2.52
C THR A 6 -18.87 5.11 -3.13
N VAL A 7 -18.34 4.86 -4.32
CA VAL A 7 -17.43 5.77 -5.02
C VAL A 7 -18.04 6.12 -6.37
N ARG A 8 -17.93 7.38 -6.80
CA ARG A 8 -18.32 7.79 -8.14
C ARG A 8 -17.13 7.61 -9.07
N VAL A 9 -17.31 6.80 -10.10
CA VAL A 9 -16.26 6.45 -11.06
C VAL A 9 -16.89 6.32 -12.43
N ASP A 10 -16.09 6.53 -13.48
CA ASP A 10 -16.54 6.36 -14.86
C ASP A 10 -17.00 4.91 -15.12
N GLU A 11 -18.11 4.74 -15.83
CA GLU A 11 -18.70 3.42 -16.11
C GLU A 11 -17.72 2.51 -16.87
N LYS A 12 -16.97 3.04 -17.85
CA LYS A 12 -16.01 2.24 -18.60
C LYS A 12 -14.91 1.73 -17.69
N LEU A 13 -14.46 2.55 -16.75
CA LEU A 13 -13.46 2.15 -15.76
C LEU A 13 -13.98 1.04 -14.84
N ILE A 14 -15.25 1.11 -14.42
CA ILE A 14 -15.90 0.05 -13.62
C ILE A 14 -15.90 -1.27 -14.39
N GLN A 15 -16.26 -1.25 -15.67
CA GLN A 15 -16.28 -2.46 -16.50
C GLN A 15 -14.89 -3.05 -16.70
N GLN A 16 -13.88 -2.21 -16.96
CA GLN A 16 -12.49 -2.63 -17.07
C GLN A 16 -11.98 -3.26 -15.77
N ALA A 17 -12.26 -2.64 -14.63
CA ALA A 17 -11.86 -3.16 -13.33
C ALA A 17 -12.53 -4.50 -13.00
N LYS A 18 -13.82 -4.66 -13.33
CA LYS A 18 -14.53 -5.95 -13.18
C LYS A 18 -13.95 -7.04 -14.07
N ALA A 19 -13.65 -6.73 -15.33
CA ALA A 19 -13.05 -7.67 -16.26
C ALA A 19 -11.68 -8.14 -15.78
N TRP A 20 -10.84 -7.21 -15.29
CA TRP A 20 -9.56 -7.54 -14.67
C TRP A 20 -9.73 -8.44 -13.44
N ALA A 21 -10.62 -8.07 -12.51
CA ALA A 21 -10.83 -8.84 -11.29
C ALA A 21 -11.30 -10.28 -11.58
N SER A 22 -12.19 -10.43 -12.57
CA SER A 22 -12.63 -11.75 -13.06
C SER A 22 -11.49 -12.57 -13.65
N LYS A 23 -10.57 -11.94 -14.40
CA LYS A 23 -9.40 -12.61 -14.97
C LYS A 23 -8.44 -13.11 -13.89
N GLU A 24 -8.25 -12.32 -12.83
CA GLU A 24 -7.40 -12.66 -11.69
C GLU A 24 -8.12 -13.55 -10.65
N ASN A 25 -9.35 -14.00 -10.94
CA ASN A 25 -10.19 -14.84 -10.08
C ASN A 25 -10.42 -14.25 -8.67
N VAL A 26 -10.57 -12.93 -8.59
CA VAL A 26 -10.83 -12.19 -7.35
C VAL A 26 -12.05 -11.27 -7.49
N SER A 27 -12.73 -10.97 -6.38
CA SER A 27 -13.80 -9.96 -6.39
C SER A 27 -13.21 -8.55 -6.40
N LEU A 28 -13.86 -7.61 -7.10
CA LEU A 28 -13.42 -6.21 -7.13
C LEU A 28 -13.41 -5.57 -5.73
N SER A 29 -14.36 -5.93 -4.87
CA SER A 29 -14.40 -5.50 -3.47
C SER A 29 -13.20 -6.01 -2.66
N GLN A 30 -12.78 -7.26 -2.89
CA GLN A 30 -11.61 -7.84 -2.25
C GLN A 30 -10.33 -7.15 -2.73
N ALA A 31 -10.22 -6.88 -4.03
CA ALA A 31 -9.07 -6.17 -4.59
C ALA A 31 -8.92 -4.75 -4.01
N ILE A 32 -10.01 -3.99 -3.92
CA ILE A 32 -10.02 -2.65 -3.32
C ILE A 32 -9.70 -2.72 -1.82
N SER A 33 -10.24 -3.72 -1.10
CA SER A 33 -9.96 -3.90 0.33
C SER A 33 -8.48 -4.19 0.59
N GLN A 34 -7.86 -5.04 -0.24
CA GLN A 34 -6.43 -5.32 -0.17
C GLN A 34 -5.60 -4.08 -0.53
N PHE A 35 -6.02 -3.30 -1.52
CA PHE A 35 -5.38 -2.02 -1.84
C PHE A 35 -5.41 -1.06 -0.65
N PHE A 36 -6.58 -0.85 -0.02
CA PHE A 36 -6.67 -0.01 1.16
C PHE A 36 -5.81 -0.53 2.31
N ALA A 37 -5.79 -1.84 2.53
CA ALA A 37 -4.90 -2.45 3.51
C ALA A 37 -3.42 -2.13 3.18
N ALA A 38 -2.97 -2.33 1.94
CA ALA A 38 -1.58 -2.07 1.54
C ALA A 38 -1.19 -0.59 1.65
N VAL A 39 -2.07 0.34 1.27
CA VAL A 39 -1.77 1.79 1.33
C VAL A 39 -1.81 2.32 2.76
N THR A 40 -2.64 1.74 3.63
CA THR A 40 -2.73 2.15 5.05
C THR A 40 -1.77 1.40 5.97
N ALA A 41 -1.26 0.23 5.56
CA ALA A 41 -0.33 -0.60 6.33
C ALA A 41 1.13 -0.11 6.32
N ARG A 42 1.39 1.18 6.05
CA ARG A 42 2.72 1.78 6.19
C ARG A 42 3.34 1.61 7.60
N ASP A 43 2.56 1.17 8.59
CA ASP A 43 3.01 0.82 9.95
C ASP A 43 3.03 -0.69 10.28
N LYS A 44 2.40 -1.58 9.51
CA LYS A 44 2.26 -3.01 9.90
C LYS A 44 2.36 -3.96 8.72
N LEU A 45 3.59 -4.31 8.38
CA LEU A 45 4.01 -5.26 7.35
C LEU A 45 3.75 -6.72 7.76
N THR A 46 2.50 -7.11 8.05
CA THR A 46 2.14 -8.52 8.29
C THR A 46 0.70 -8.82 7.88
N MET A 47 0.40 -8.83 6.59
CA MET A 47 -0.77 -9.57 6.11
C MET A 47 -0.35 -10.30 4.85
N GLY A 48 -0.43 -11.64 4.88
CA GLY A 48 -0.11 -12.50 3.74
C GLY A 48 -0.86 -12.01 2.52
N LEU A 49 -0.12 -11.43 1.58
CA LEU A 49 -0.66 -10.87 0.36
C LEU A 49 -0.99 -12.02 -0.59
N SER A 50 -2.13 -11.95 -1.27
CA SER A 50 -2.43 -12.92 -2.33
C SER A 50 -1.47 -12.73 -3.52
N PRO A 51 -1.18 -13.79 -4.32
CA PRO A 51 -0.16 -13.75 -5.38
C PRO A 51 -0.29 -12.59 -6.39
N TRP A 52 -1.52 -12.21 -6.77
CA TRP A 52 -1.76 -11.08 -7.67
C TRP A 52 -1.32 -9.75 -7.05
N MET A 53 -1.42 -9.61 -5.73
CA MET A 53 -1.09 -8.40 -4.99
C MET A 53 0.44 -8.23 -4.87
N GLU A 54 1.20 -9.33 -4.82
CA GLU A 54 2.66 -9.29 -4.95
C GLU A 54 3.07 -8.78 -6.34
N THR A 55 2.40 -9.27 -7.39
CA THR A 55 2.65 -8.85 -8.77
C THR A 55 2.26 -7.38 -8.97
N PHE A 56 1.15 -6.95 -8.37
CA PHE A 56 0.72 -5.56 -8.38
C PHE A 56 1.68 -4.65 -7.60
N GLN A 57 2.16 -5.06 -6.43
CA GLN A 57 3.20 -4.32 -5.71
C GLN A 57 4.48 -4.18 -6.54
N GLN A 58 4.85 -5.18 -7.34
CA GLN A 58 6.00 -5.06 -8.25
C GLN A 58 5.74 -4.06 -9.38
N MET A 59 4.50 -3.95 -9.88
CA MET A 59 4.12 -2.97 -10.92
C MET A 59 3.93 -1.55 -10.39
N VAL A 60 3.43 -1.41 -9.16
CA VAL A 60 3.07 -0.11 -8.55
C VAL A 60 4.17 0.44 -7.65
N LYS A 61 5.16 -0.37 -7.27
CA LYS A 61 6.45 0.19 -6.87
C LYS A 61 6.91 1.08 -8.04
N PRO A 62 7.10 2.39 -7.84
CA PRO A 62 7.93 3.16 -8.75
C PRO A 62 9.28 2.44 -8.88
N PRO A 63 10.17 2.82 -9.79
CA PRO A 63 11.59 2.68 -9.50
C PRO A 63 11.89 3.59 -8.30
N LEU A 64 11.38 3.24 -7.12
CA LEU A 64 11.99 3.59 -5.86
C LEU A 64 13.37 3.02 -6.04
N GLY A 65 14.31 3.94 -6.28
CA GLY A 65 15.71 3.60 -6.30
C GLY A 65 15.99 2.68 -5.11
N LYS A 66 17.04 1.89 -5.29
CA LYS A 66 17.90 1.52 -4.17
C LYS A 66 17.86 2.66 -3.15
N ASP A 67 17.61 2.33 -1.88
CA ASP A 67 17.49 3.26 -0.74
C ASP A 67 16.05 3.58 -0.28
N VAL A 68 15.17 2.57 -0.20
CA VAL A 68 14.26 2.52 0.96
C VAL A 68 15.05 1.83 2.06
N VAL A 69 15.89 2.60 2.75
CA VAL A 69 16.47 2.15 4.02
C VAL A 69 15.30 2.03 4.98
N SER A 70 14.89 0.80 5.26
CA SER A 70 13.99 0.52 6.36
C SER A 70 14.77 0.79 7.64
N TRP A 71 14.76 2.03 8.12
CA TRP A 71 15.38 2.37 9.38
C TRP A 71 14.68 1.57 10.48
N THR A 72 15.47 0.87 11.27
CA THR A 72 15.01 0.26 12.51
C THR A 72 14.58 1.35 13.49
N ASP A 73 13.71 1.02 14.44
CA ASP A 73 13.23 1.97 15.46
C ASP A 73 14.39 2.68 16.18
N ALA A 74 15.53 1.99 16.35
CA ALA A 74 16.75 2.53 16.93
C ALA A 74 17.40 3.63 16.06
N GLU A 75 17.46 3.43 14.74
CA GLU A 75 18.02 4.40 13.78
C GLU A 75 17.13 5.63 13.61
N VAL A 76 15.81 5.46 13.76
CA VAL A 76 14.84 6.56 13.78
C VAL A 76 15.03 7.42 15.04
N GLU A 77 15.20 6.78 16.20
CA GLU A 77 15.43 7.48 17.47
C GLU A 77 16.74 8.29 17.44
N GLU A 78 17.81 7.70 16.92
CA GLU A 78 19.12 8.35 16.80
C GLU A 78 19.08 9.57 15.87
N ASN A 79 18.43 9.45 14.72
CA ASN A 79 18.23 10.58 13.80
C ASN A 79 17.39 11.69 14.43
N TYR A 80 16.34 11.32 15.16
CA TYR A 80 15.47 12.30 15.81
C TYR A 80 16.21 13.06 16.92
N ARG A 81 17.05 12.36 17.70
CA ARG A 81 17.92 12.99 18.70
C ARG A 81 18.90 13.98 18.05
N THR A 82 19.57 13.57 16.98
CA THR A 82 20.52 14.42 16.24
C THR A 82 19.83 15.68 15.71
N TYR A 83 18.64 15.53 15.11
CA TYR A 83 17.84 16.66 14.63
C TYR A 83 17.46 17.64 15.75
N LEU A 84 17.08 17.15 16.93
CA LEU A 84 16.76 18.01 18.07
C LEU A 84 17.99 18.76 18.59
N GLU A 85 19.14 18.09 18.65
CA GLU A 85 20.39 18.72 19.06
C GLU A 85 20.82 19.84 18.11
N GLU A 86 20.66 19.65 16.80
CA GLU A 86 20.95 20.70 15.81
C GLU A 86 19.94 21.86 15.86
N LYS A 87 18.65 21.56 16.07
CA LYS A 87 17.58 22.56 16.08
C LYS A 87 17.62 23.49 17.29
N TYR A 88 18.10 22.98 18.43
CA TYR A 88 18.19 23.74 19.68
C TYR A 88 19.62 24.15 20.03
N ARG A 89 20.54 24.07 19.05
CA ARG A 89 21.85 24.71 19.08
C ARG A 89 21.76 26.17 18.64
#